data_AF-U5KGZ0-F1
#
_entry.id   AF-U5KGZ0-F1
#
_cell.length_a   1.000
_cell.length_b   1.000
_cell.length_c   1.000
_cell.angle_alpha   90.00
_cell.angle_beta   90.00
_cell.angle_gamma   90.00
#
_symmetry.space_group_name_H-M   'P 1'
#
loop_
_entity.id
_entity.type
_entity.pdbx_description
1 polymer ?
#
loop_
_entity_poly.entity_id
_entity_poly.type
_entity_poly.pdbx_seq_one_letter_code
_entity_poly.pdbx_strand_id
1 'polypeptide(L)'
;EEVYKRAEYAKLLGSIVIMIDLVMGYTAIQSIAYWCRENDMLLHLHRAGNSTYARQKNHGINFRVICKWMRMSGVDHIHAGTVVGKLEGDPLMIKGFYDILRLTELEVNLPFGIFFEMDWASLRRCMPVASGGIHCGQMHQLIHYLGDDVVLQFGGGTIGHPDGIQAGATANRVALEAMVLARNEGADYFNNQVGPQILRD
;
A
#
# COMPACT_ATOMS: atom_id res chain seq x y z
N GLU A 1 22.62 -5.72 14.58
CA GLU A 1 23.65 -6.47 13.81
C GLU A 1 23.01 -7.41 12.77
N GLU A 2 22.19 -8.38 13.17
CA GLU A 2 21.67 -9.42 12.26
C GLU A 2 20.79 -8.87 11.11
N VAL A 3 20.06 -7.78 11.35
CA VAL A 3 19.31 -7.05 10.32
C VAL A 3 20.23 -6.58 9.19
N TYR A 4 21.36 -5.95 9.54
CA TYR A 4 22.33 -5.47 8.55
C TYR A 4 23.00 -6.61 7.81
N LYS A 5 23.35 -7.71 8.48
CA LYS A 5 23.92 -8.89 7.82
C LYS A 5 23.00 -9.41 6.70
N ARG A 6 21.69 -9.45 6.93
CA ARG A 6 20.70 -9.89 5.93
C ARG A 6 20.52 -8.87 4.82
N ALA A 7 20.51 -7.58 5.15
CA ALA A 7 20.41 -6.50 4.17
C ALA A 7 21.63 -6.46 3.23
N GLU A 8 22.84 -6.54 3.79
CA GLU A 8 24.09 -6.64 3.03
C GLU A 8 24.12 -7.89 2.15
N TYR A 9 23.62 -9.02 2.65
CA TYR A 9 23.52 -10.23 1.84
C TYR A 9 22.54 -10.07 0.67
N ALA A 10 21.40 -9.42 0.88
CA ALA A 10 20.44 -9.12 -0.19
C ALA A 10 21.05 -8.18 -1.25
N LYS A 11 21.80 -7.18 -0.82
CA LYS A 11 22.58 -6.28 -1.70
C LYS A 11 23.63 -7.06 -2.49
N LEU A 12 24.39 -7.94 -1.85
CA LEU A 12 25.43 -8.76 -2.49
C LEU A 12 24.86 -9.64 -3.61
N LEU A 13 23.64 -10.15 -3.44
CA LEU A 13 22.92 -10.91 -4.46
C LEU A 13 22.30 -10.04 -5.57
N GLY A 14 22.38 -8.71 -5.48
CA GLY A 14 21.79 -7.79 -6.44
C GLY A 14 20.27 -7.65 -6.33
N SER A 15 19.67 -7.91 -5.15
CA SER A 15 18.24 -7.65 -4.95
C SER A 15 17.94 -6.16 -5.10
N ILE A 16 16.82 -5.82 -5.74
CA ILE A 16 16.35 -4.43 -5.87
C ILE A 16 15.58 -3.94 -4.63
N VAL A 17 15.09 -4.86 -3.80
CA VAL A 17 14.18 -4.55 -2.68
C VAL A 17 14.43 -5.49 -1.50
N ILE A 18 14.24 -4.96 -0.30
CA ILE A 18 14.09 -5.73 0.96
C ILE A 18 12.80 -5.35 1.68
N MET A 19 12.42 -6.14 2.66
CA MET A 19 11.30 -5.81 3.55
C MET A 19 11.66 -5.89 5.02
N ILE A 20 10.95 -5.09 5.81
CA ILE A 20 11.05 -5.02 7.26
C ILE A 20 9.65 -5.04 7.89
N ASP A 21 9.59 -5.42 9.16
CA ASP A 21 8.35 -5.39 9.94
C ASP A 21 8.37 -4.22 10.93
N LEU A 22 7.21 -3.59 11.11
CA LEU A 22 7.01 -2.52 12.08
C LEU A 22 7.37 -2.94 13.52
N VAL A 23 7.24 -4.22 13.86
CA VAL A 23 7.63 -4.76 15.18
C VAL A 23 9.13 -4.70 15.45
N MET A 24 9.97 -4.41 14.45
CA MET A 24 11.40 -4.10 14.68
C MET A 24 11.60 -2.81 15.48
N GLY A 25 10.62 -1.91 15.47
CA GLY A 25 10.65 -0.65 16.21
C GLY A 25 11.35 0.49 15.48
N TYR A 26 11.01 1.73 15.86
CA TYR A 26 11.36 2.93 15.11
C TYR A 26 12.87 3.16 14.95
N THR A 27 13.68 2.86 15.98
CA THR A 27 15.14 3.02 15.90
C THR A 27 15.75 2.14 14.80
N ALA A 28 15.33 0.88 14.71
CA ALA A 28 15.80 -0.03 13.68
C ALA A 28 15.30 0.36 12.28
N ILE A 29 14.05 0.83 12.19
CA ILE A 29 13.43 1.32 10.94
C ILE A 29 14.20 2.54 10.39
N GLN A 30 14.52 3.52 11.23
CA GLN A 30 15.30 4.68 10.78
C GLN A 30 16.71 4.26 10.34
N SER A 31 17.35 3.37 11.11
CA SER A 31 18.68 2.86 10.79
C SER A 31 18.72 2.17 9.42
N ILE A 32 17.77 1.27 9.15
CA ILE A 32 17.72 0.54 7.89
C ILE A 32 17.24 1.41 6.71
N ALA A 33 16.43 2.45 6.96
CA ALA A 33 16.04 3.42 5.93
C ALA A 33 17.23 4.24 5.43
N TYR A 34 18.10 4.73 6.33
CA TYR A 34 19.35 5.38 5.93
C TYR A 34 20.27 4.42 5.17
N TRP A 35 20.43 3.19 5.68
CA TRP A 35 21.20 2.17 4.99
C TRP A 35 20.66 1.89 3.58
N CYS A 36 19.34 1.79 3.40
CA CYS A 36 18.74 1.55 2.07
C CYS A 36 19.05 2.68 1.09
N ARG A 37 19.05 3.93 1.55
CA ARG A 37 19.46 5.08 0.74
C ARG A 37 20.93 5.00 0.31
N GLU A 38 21.82 4.61 1.21
CA GLU A 38 23.26 4.50 0.93
C GLU A 38 23.62 3.28 0.07
N ASN A 39 22.69 2.35 -0.09
CA ASN A 39 22.93 1.06 -0.74
C ASN A 39 22.00 0.79 -1.92
N ASP A 40 21.36 1.84 -2.46
CA ASP A 40 20.47 1.79 -3.62
C ASP A 40 19.38 0.71 -3.53
N MET A 41 18.79 0.54 -2.33
CA MET A 41 17.84 -0.53 -2.03
C MET A 41 16.44 0.04 -1.78
N LEU A 42 15.41 -0.54 -2.39
CA LEU A 42 14.02 -0.23 -2.03
C LEU A 42 13.65 -0.86 -0.67
N LEU A 43 12.92 -0.12 0.16
CA LEU A 43 12.54 -0.54 1.50
C LEU A 43 11.02 -0.69 1.67
N HIS A 44 10.55 -1.93 1.74
CA HIS A 44 9.15 -2.25 2.01
C HIS A 44 8.85 -2.46 3.49
N LEU A 45 7.92 -1.68 4.06
CA LEU A 45 7.47 -1.83 5.45
C LEU A 45 6.14 -2.58 5.52
N HIS A 46 6.17 -3.76 6.14
CA HIS A 46 4.98 -4.43 6.60
C HIS A 46 4.57 -3.94 8.01
N ARG A 47 3.28 -3.62 8.19
CA ARG A 47 2.77 -2.95 9.41
C ARG A 47 2.40 -3.92 10.54
N ALA A 48 3.17 -4.99 10.74
CA ALA A 48 2.95 -5.97 11.79
C ALA A 48 2.74 -5.28 13.16
N GLY A 49 1.74 -5.73 13.92
CA GLY A 49 1.42 -5.16 15.24
C GLY A 49 0.62 -3.85 15.23
N ASN A 50 0.50 -3.12 14.10
CA ASN A 50 -0.20 -1.83 14.06
C ASN A 50 -1.63 -1.88 14.64
N SER A 51 -2.42 -2.89 14.27
CA SER A 51 -3.83 -2.97 14.68
C SER A 51 -4.04 -3.23 16.19
N THR A 52 -2.97 -3.51 16.95
CA THR A 52 -3.05 -3.61 18.41
C THR A 52 -3.43 -2.29 19.08
N TYR A 53 -3.06 -1.15 18.47
CA TYR A 53 -3.37 0.19 18.98
C TYR A 53 -4.06 1.10 17.95
N ALA A 54 -4.18 0.69 16.69
CA ALA A 54 -4.82 1.50 15.64
C ALA A 54 -6.26 1.10 15.29
N ARG A 55 -6.81 0.06 15.94
CA ARG A 55 -8.13 -0.49 15.58
C ARG A 55 -9.30 0.24 16.22
N GLN A 56 -9.22 0.54 17.51
CA GLN A 56 -10.35 1.03 18.28
C GLN A 56 -10.44 2.56 18.20
N LYS A 57 -11.64 3.09 17.99
CA LYS A 57 -11.84 4.55 17.83
C LYS A 57 -11.63 5.32 19.13
N ASN A 58 -11.89 4.69 20.28
CA ASN A 58 -11.87 5.33 21.60
C ASN A 58 -10.48 5.47 22.22
N HIS A 59 -9.47 4.71 21.75
CA HIS A 59 -8.14 4.72 22.36
C HIS A 59 -7.05 4.22 21.40
N GLY A 60 -5.85 4.78 21.52
CA GLY A 60 -4.66 4.38 20.78
C GLY A 60 -4.19 5.44 19.79
N ILE A 61 -3.60 5.00 18.67
CA ILE A 61 -3.01 5.88 17.65
C ILE A 61 -3.65 5.54 16.30
N ASN A 62 -4.38 6.49 15.72
CA ASN A 62 -4.92 6.27 14.39
C ASN A 62 -3.79 6.07 13.36
N PHE A 63 -3.97 5.10 12.45
CA PHE A 63 -2.94 4.73 11.48
C PHE A 63 -2.45 5.88 10.60
N ARG A 64 -3.24 6.94 10.39
CA ARG A 64 -2.81 8.14 9.67
C ARG A 64 -1.56 8.79 10.27
N VAL A 65 -1.40 8.72 11.60
CA VAL A 65 -0.24 9.25 12.30
C VAL A 65 0.97 8.37 12.06
N ILE A 66 0.80 7.04 12.06
CA ILE A 66 1.86 6.08 11.71
C ILE A 66 2.30 6.28 10.25
N CYS A 67 1.37 6.55 9.32
CA CYS A 67 1.70 6.90 7.94
C CYS A 67 2.64 8.10 7.88
N LYS A 68 2.37 9.13 8.68
CA LYS A 68 3.24 10.31 8.74
C LYS A 68 4.63 9.94 9.26
N TRP A 69 4.69 9.25 10.40
CA TRP A 69 5.96 8.87 11.02
C TRP A 69 6.80 7.98 10.12
N MET A 70 6.20 7.02 9.41
CA MET A 70 6.94 6.11 8.54
C MET A 70 7.42 6.77 7.25
N ARG A 71 6.65 7.72 6.70
CA ARG A 71 7.12 8.58 5.60
C ARG A 71 8.30 9.45 6.04
N MET A 72 8.27 9.98 7.26
CA MET A 72 9.42 10.70 7.84
C MET A 72 10.62 9.79 8.11
N SER A 73 10.38 8.57 8.61
CA SER A 73 11.45 7.57 8.83
C SER A 73 12.10 7.10 7.53
N GLY A 74 11.42 7.23 6.39
CA GLY A 74 12.00 7.03 5.06
C GLY A 74 11.81 5.63 4.47
N VAL A 75 10.72 4.94 4.79
CA VAL A 75 10.37 3.69 4.08
C VAL A 75 9.74 4.01 2.72
N ASP A 76 10.05 3.20 1.71
CA ASP A 76 9.54 3.44 0.35
C ASP A 76 8.11 2.94 0.20
N HIS A 77 7.78 1.77 0.77
CA HIS A 77 6.43 1.21 0.73
C HIS A 77 5.86 1.01 2.14
N ILE A 78 4.54 1.16 2.32
CA ILE A 78 3.84 0.76 3.54
C ILE A 78 2.45 0.20 3.25
N HIS A 79 2.06 -0.87 3.95
CA HIS A 79 0.71 -1.43 3.87
C HIS A 79 -0.33 -0.42 4.37
N ALA A 80 -1.26 -0.02 3.50
CA ALA A 80 -2.19 1.07 3.77
C ALA A 80 -3.68 0.66 3.74
N GLY A 81 -3.97 -0.63 3.54
CA GLY A 81 -5.34 -1.17 3.53
C GLY A 81 -5.94 -1.27 2.13
N THR A 82 -7.05 -2.02 2.02
CA THR A 82 -7.65 -2.44 0.75
C THR A 82 -9.10 -1.98 0.57
N VAL A 83 -9.75 -1.48 1.62
CA VAL A 83 -11.20 -1.22 1.70
C VAL A 83 -12.06 -2.49 1.61
N VAL A 84 -11.91 -3.26 0.54
CA VAL A 84 -12.78 -4.40 0.17
C VAL A 84 -12.17 -5.77 0.48
N GLY A 85 -10.98 -5.81 1.08
CA GLY A 85 -10.31 -7.05 1.45
C GLY A 85 -10.72 -7.56 2.85
N LYS A 86 -9.94 -8.51 3.37
CA LYS A 86 -10.26 -9.18 4.65
C LYS A 86 -9.96 -8.37 5.91
N LEU A 87 -9.20 -7.28 5.80
CA LEU A 87 -8.80 -6.45 6.94
C LEU A 87 -9.62 -5.15 6.95
N GLU A 88 -9.87 -4.64 8.15
CA GLU A 88 -10.58 -3.37 8.38
C GLU A 88 -10.05 -2.23 7.50
N GLY A 89 -10.96 -1.44 6.93
CA GLY A 89 -10.61 -0.24 6.16
C GLY A 89 -11.83 0.54 5.69
N ASP A 90 -12.34 1.46 6.51
CA ASP A 90 -13.35 2.42 6.08
C ASP A 90 -12.85 3.25 4.87
N PRO A 91 -13.62 3.38 3.78
CA PRO A 91 -13.16 4.04 2.56
C PRO A 91 -12.64 5.48 2.76
N LEU A 92 -13.28 6.27 3.63
CA LEU A 92 -12.87 7.66 3.89
C LEU A 92 -11.54 7.70 4.64
N MET A 93 -11.37 6.82 5.62
CA MET A 93 -10.11 6.68 6.34
C MET A 93 -8.98 6.21 5.44
N ILE A 94 -9.23 5.20 4.59
CA ILE A 94 -8.22 4.70 3.66
C ILE A 94 -7.79 5.79 2.67
N LYS A 95 -8.72 6.54 2.07
CA LYS A 95 -8.37 7.66 1.19
C LYS A 95 -7.49 8.69 1.90
N GLY A 96 -7.83 9.06 3.14
CA GLY A 96 -6.99 9.95 3.96
C GLY A 96 -5.58 9.40 4.22
N PHE A 97 -5.42 8.09 4.43
CA PHE A 97 -4.09 7.48 4.58
C PHE A 97 -3.27 7.58 3.29
N TYR A 98 -3.90 7.32 2.14
CA TYR A 98 -3.25 7.38 0.83
C TYR A 98 -2.84 8.81 0.47
N ASP A 99 -3.65 9.81 0.80
CA ASP A 99 -3.32 11.22 0.59
C ASP A 99 -2.10 11.63 1.43
N ILE A 100 -2.08 11.24 2.71
CA ILE A 100 -0.95 11.48 3.61
C ILE A 100 0.36 10.89 3.08
N LEU A 101 0.31 9.70 2.48
CA LEU A 101 1.49 9.02 1.95
C LEU A 101 1.97 9.61 0.62
N ARG A 102 1.06 10.19 -0.18
CA ARG A 102 1.33 10.52 -1.59
C ARG A 102 1.35 12.01 -1.93
N LEU A 103 0.67 12.87 -1.20
CA LEU A 103 0.61 14.28 -1.56
C LEU A 103 1.87 15.04 -1.14
N THR A 104 2.12 16.18 -1.77
CA THR A 104 3.18 17.14 -1.43
C THR A 104 2.76 18.05 -0.28
N GLU A 105 1.47 18.28 -0.13
CA GLU A 105 0.87 19.05 0.96
C GLU A 105 -0.51 18.46 1.27
N LEU A 106 -1.03 18.77 2.45
CA LEU A 106 -2.33 18.32 2.93
C LEU A 106 -3.15 19.54 3.32
N GLU A 107 -4.37 19.62 2.84
CA GLU A 107 -5.39 20.56 3.33
C GLU A 107 -6.22 19.90 4.44
N VAL A 108 -6.94 20.72 5.23
CA VAL A 108 -7.92 20.18 6.18
C VAL A 108 -9.05 19.49 5.43
N ASN A 109 -9.23 18.19 5.69
CA ASN A 109 -10.31 17.38 5.15
C ASN A 109 -10.85 16.48 6.26
N LEU A 110 -11.83 17.01 7.00
CA LEU A 110 -12.42 16.33 8.16
C LEU A 110 -13.10 14.99 7.81
N PRO A 111 -13.82 14.85 6.68
CA PRO A 111 -14.32 13.54 6.24
C PRO A 111 -13.24 12.47 6.15
N PHE A 112 -12.04 12.80 5.67
CA PHE A 112 -10.92 11.86 5.54
C PHE A 112 -10.06 11.80 6.82
N GLY A 113 -10.45 12.52 7.87
CA GLY A 113 -9.72 12.58 9.14
C GLY A 113 -8.42 13.36 9.06
N ILE A 114 -8.26 14.26 8.09
CA ILE A 114 -7.14 15.19 8.01
C ILE A 114 -7.52 16.46 8.77
N PHE A 115 -7.05 16.56 10.02
CA PHE A 115 -7.40 17.64 10.94
C PHE A 115 -6.54 18.89 10.81
N PHE A 116 -5.39 18.79 10.14
CA PHE A 116 -4.41 19.85 10.04
C PHE A 116 -3.95 19.99 8.60
N GLU A 117 -3.85 21.23 8.15
CA GLU A 117 -3.05 21.57 6.98
C GLU A 117 -1.57 21.27 7.28
N MET A 118 -0.84 20.73 6.31
CA MET A 118 0.55 20.32 6.50
C MET A 118 1.28 20.19 5.16
N ASP A 119 2.37 20.94 4.99
CA ASP A 119 3.33 20.74 3.92
C ASP A 119 4.26 19.54 4.22
N TRP A 120 4.65 18.78 3.19
CA TRP A 120 5.60 17.66 3.34
C TRP A 120 7.06 18.07 3.23
N ALA A 121 7.38 19.35 3.11
CA ALA A 121 8.73 19.90 3.00
C ALA A 121 9.56 19.20 1.92
N SER A 122 8.90 18.86 0.80
CA SER A 122 9.48 18.09 -0.30
C SER A 122 10.04 16.70 0.09
N LEU A 123 9.69 16.16 1.26
CA LEU A 123 9.95 14.75 1.55
C LEU A 123 9.29 13.90 0.47
N ARG A 124 10.05 12.93 -0.05
CA ARG A 124 9.57 12.00 -1.08
C ARG A 124 8.27 11.32 -0.63
N ARG A 125 7.45 10.96 -1.62
CA ARG A 125 6.21 10.22 -1.45
C ARG A 125 6.52 8.80 -0.97
N CYS A 126 5.61 8.21 -0.21
CA CYS A 126 5.66 6.81 0.20
C CYS A 126 4.57 6.03 -0.55
N MET A 127 4.93 4.89 -1.13
CA MET A 127 4.02 4.06 -1.92
C MET A 127 3.08 3.27 -0.99
N PRO A 128 1.76 3.51 -1.03
CA PRO A 128 0.82 2.67 -0.31
C PRO A 128 0.77 1.27 -0.93
N VAL A 129 0.56 0.27 -0.09
CA VAL A 129 0.39 -1.13 -0.49
C VAL A 129 -0.98 -1.64 -0.04
N ALA A 130 -1.76 -2.13 -0.97
CA ALA A 130 -3.05 -2.75 -0.73
C ALA A 130 -2.87 -4.27 -0.73
N SER A 131 -3.01 -4.90 0.44
CA SER A 131 -2.77 -6.33 0.61
C SER A 131 -3.76 -6.95 1.59
N GLY A 132 -4.14 -8.21 1.30
CA GLY A 132 -4.91 -9.06 2.21
C GLY A 132 -6.35 -9.30 1.77
N GLY A 133 -6.61 -10.54 1.31
CA GLY A 133 -7.96 -11.01 1.00
C GLY A 133 -8.63 -10.31 -0.19
N ILE A 134 -7.83 -9.75 -1.10
CA ILE A 134 -8.29 -9.18 -2.36
C ILE A 134 -8.12 -10.18 -3.52
N HIS A 135 -8.94 -10.05 -4.56
CA HIS A 135 -8.88 -10.84 -5.79
C HIS A 135 -9.19 -9.97 -7.03
N CYS A 136 -8.80 -10.42 -8.24
CA CYS A 136 -8.91 -9.63 -9.47
C CYS A 136 -10.35 -9.18 -9.82
N GLY A 137 -11.39 -9.93 -9.40
CA GLY A 137 -12.79 -9.52 -9.56
C GLY A 137 -13.14 -8.17 -8.91
N GLN A 138 -12.34 -7.72 -7.94
CA GLN A 138 -12.51 -6.44 -7.25
C GLN A 138 -11.73 -5.30 -7.89
N MET A 139 -11.08 -5.51 -9.05
CA MET A 139 -10.14 -4.53 -9.62
C MET A 139 -10.76 -3.15 -9.81
N HIS A 140 -12.01 -3.07 -10.30
CA HIS A 140 -12.72 -1.81 -10.45
C HIS A 140 -12.86 -1.00 -9.15
N GLN A 141 -13.10 -1.69 -8.02
CA GLN A 141 -13.17 -1.07 -6.69
C GLN A 141 -11.80 -0.61 -6.22
N LEU A 142 -10.77 -1.43 -6.42
CA LEU A 142 -9.39 -1.11 -6.04
C LEU A 142 -8.88 0.12 -6.81
N ILE A 143 -9.08 0.17 -8.12
CA ILE A 143 -8.68 1.32 -8.95
C ILE A 143 -9.46 2.59 -8.55
N HIS A 144 -10.74 2.48 -8.22
CA HIS A 144 -11.54 3.62 -7.76
C HIS A 144 -11.05 4.18 -6.41
N TYR A 145 -10.85 3.32 -5.41
CA TYR A 145 -10.50 3.77 -4.07
C TYR A 145 -9.04 4.19 -3.94
N LEU A 146 -8.14 3.53 -4.67
CA LEU A 146 -6.70 3.55 -4.39
C LEU A 146 -5.89 4.31 -5.44
N GLY A 147 -6.40 4.47 -6.67
CA GLY A 147 -5.73 5.18 -7.76
C GLY A 147 -4.54 4.42 -8.36
N ASP A 148 -3.61 5.15 -8.99
CA ASP A 148 -2.50 4.57 -9.77
C ASP A 148 -1.26 4.22 -8.93
N ASP A 149 -0.80 5.17 -8.10
CA ASP A 149 0.39 4.98 -7.28
C ASP A 149 0.05 4.11 -6.06
N VAL A 150 -0.04 2.81 -6.27
CA VAL A 150 -0.29 1.76 -5.27
C VAL A 150 0.27 0.41 -5.74
N VAL A 151 0.76 -0.41 -4.79
CA VAL A 151 1.01 -1.84 -5.06
C VAL A 151 -0.19 -2.67 -4.62
N LEU A 152 -0.81 -3.39 -5.55
CA LEU A 152 -1.89 -4.35 -5.27
C LEU A 152 -1.30 -5.76 -5.10
N GLN A 153 -1.40 -6.34 -3.90
CA GLN A 153 -0.81 -7.64 -3.58
C GLN A 153 -1.86 -8.76 -3.45
N PHE A 154 -1.78 -9.72 -4.37
CA PHE A 154 -2.67 -10.88 -4.43
C PHE A 154 -1.92 -12.15 -4.01
N GLY A 155 -1.84 -12.42 -2.70
CA GLY A 155 -1.22 -13.66 -2.20
C GLY A 155 -2.06 -14.90 -2.55
N GLY A 156 -3.10 -15.16 -1.75
CA GLY A 156 -4.06 -16.22 -2.03
C GLY A 156 -4.76 -16.07 -3.39
N GLY A 157 -5.03 -14.83 -3.81
CA GLY A 157 -5.61 -14.52 -5.12
C GLY A 157 -4.69 -14.79 -6.33
N THR A 158 -3.43 -15.20 -6.11
CA THR A 158 -2.54 -15.72 -7.17
C THR A 158 -2.29 -17.20 -6.97
N ILE A 159 -1.80 -17.59 -5.79
CA ILE A 159 -1.34 -18.97 -5.54
C ILE A 159 -2.51 -19.95 -5.47
N GLY A 160 -3.70 -19.48 -5.08
CA GLY A 160 -4.91 -20.30 -5.00
C GLY A 160 -5.65 -20.48 -6.32
N HIS A 161 -5.10 -20.02 -7.45
CA HIS A 161 -5.74 -20.22 -8.76
C HIS A 161 -5.76 -21.71 -9.13
N PRO A 162 -6.89 -22.26 -9.61
CA PRO A 162 -7.01 -23.71 -9.88
C PRO A 162 -6.00 -24.22 -10.92
N ASP A 163 -5.65 -23.38 -11.90
CA ASP A 163 -4.67 -23.69 -12.94
C ASP A 163 -3.21 -23.30 -12.58
N GLY A 164 -2.93 -23.05 -11.30
CA GLY A 164 -1.59 -22.78 -10.78
C GLY A 164 -1.13 -21.32 -10.81
N ILE A 165 0.07 -21.09 -10.27
CA ILE A 165 0.60 -19.75 -9.93
C ILE A 165 0.71 -18.84 -11.16
N GLN A 166 1.18 -19.36 -12.30
CA GLN A 166 1.33 -18.57 -13.53
C GLN A 166 -0.01 -18.05 -14.05
N ALA A 167 -1.04 -18.90 -14.02
CA ALA A 167 -2.40 -18.52 -14.41
C ALA A 167 -2.97 -17.47 -13.46
N GLY A 168 -2.80 -17.64 -12.14
CA GLY A 168 -3.20 -16.63 -11.15
C GLY A 168 -2.52 -15.27 -11.35
N ALA A 169 -1.22 -15.27 -11.64
CA ALA A 169 -0.47 -14.04 -11.91
C ALA A 169 -0.96 -13.36 -13.19
N THR A 170 -1.22 -14.14 -14.23
CA THR A 170 -1.77 -13.67 -15.50
C THR A 170 -3.15 -13.04 -15.31
N ALA A 171 -4.05 -13.72 -14.59
CA ALA A 171 -5.40 -13.23 -14.31
C ALA A 171 -5.40 -11.87 -13.58
N ASN A 172 -4.53 -11.72 -12.57
CA ASN A 172 -4.41 -10.45 -11.85
C ASN A 172 -3.89 -9.31 -12.74
N ARG A 173 -2.89 -9.60 -13.59
CA ARG A 173 -2.28 -8.59 -14.46
C ARG A 173 -3.21 -8.17 -15.59
N VAL A 174 -3.89 -9.10 -16.25
CA VAL A 174 -4.87 -8.81 -17.31
C VAL A 174 -6.01 -7.96 -16.76
N ALA A 175 -6.57 -8.32 -15.60
CA ALA A 175 -7.62 -7.54 -14.96
C ALA A 175 -7.17 -6.09 -14.66
N LEU A 176 -5.93 -5.90 -14.20
CA LEU A 176 -5.38 -4.58 -13.92
C LEU A 176 -5.26 -3.74 -15.19
N GLU A 177 -4.60 -4.26 -16.22
CA GLU A 177 -4.34 -3.53 -17.46
C GLU A 177 -5.65 -3.20 -18.20
N ALA A 178 -6.59 -4.15 -18.26
CA ALA A 178 -7.91 -3.93 -18.86
C ALA A 178 -8.72 -2.85 -18.12
N MET A 179 -8.72 -2.88 -16.79
CA MET A 179 -9.44 -1.90 -15.98
C MET A 179 -8.85 -0.49 -16.14
N VAL A 180 -7.51 -0.37 -16.15
CA VAL A 180 -6.84 0.92 -16.34
C VAL A 180 -7.07 1.45 -17.75
N LEU A 181 -7.05 0.60 -18.77
CA LEU A 181 -7.38 0.99 -20.15
C LEU A 181 -8.80 1.56 -20.23
N ALA A 182 -9.81 0.81 -19.78
CA ALA A 182 -11.21 1.23 -19.82
C ALA A 182 -11.46 2.51 -19.02
N ARG A 183 -10.80 2.68 -17.85
CA ARG A 183 -10.83 3.93 -17.10
C ARG A 183 -10.33 5.10 -17.94
N ASN A 184 -9.17 4.93 -18.58
CA ASN A 184 -8.54 5.99 -19.37
C ASN A 184 -9.35 6.32 -20.64
N GLU A 185 -10.15 5.37 -21.13
CA GLU A 185 -11.14 5.57 -22.20
C GLU A 185 -12.45 6.23 -21.72
N GLY A 186 -12.59 6.49 -20.42
CA GLY A 186 -13.73 7.23 -19.85
C GLY A 186 -14.90 6.36 -19.39
N ALA A 187 -14.72 5.05 -19.23
CA ALA A 187 -15.76 4.19 -18.69
C ALA A 187 -16.14 4.59 -17.25
N ASP A 188 -17.42 4.49 -16.89
CA ASP A 188 -17.90 4.60 -15.49
C ASP A 188 -17.59 3.30 -14.71
N TYR A 189 -16.31 2.95 -14.66
CA TYR A 189 -15.83 1.63 -14.25
C TYR A 189 -16.16 1.26 -12.79
N PHE A 190 -16.41 2.25 -11.92
CA PHE A 190 -16.79 1.95 -10.53
C PHE A 190 -18.25 1.47 -10.41
N ASN A 191 -19.09 1.79 -11.40
CA ASN A 191 -20.46 1.31 -11.46
C ASN A 191 -20.49 -0.22 -11.56
N ASN A 192 -21.35 -0.85 -10.75
CA ASN A 192 -21.47 -2.31 -10.69
C ASN A 192 -21.99 -2.94 -11.99
N GLN A 193 -22.54 -2.14 -12.92
CA GLN A 193 -22.93 -2.59 -14.25
C GLN A 193 -21.78 -2.53 -15.28
N VAL A 194 -20.72 -1.75 -15.00
CA VAL A 194 -19.63 -1.49 -15.94
C VAL A 194 -18.35 -2.20 -15.51
N GLY A 195 -17.89 -1.99 -14.27
CA GLY A 195 -16.63 -2.57 -13.76
C GLY A 195 -16.56 -4.10 -13.90
N PRO A 196 -17.55 -4.84 -13.39
CA PRO A 196 -17.59 -6.29 -13.59
C PRO A 196 -17.71 -6.72 -15.06
N GLN A 197 -18.28 -5.89 -15.94
CA GLN A 197 -18.38 -6.20 -17.37
C GLN A 197 -17.02 -6.06 -18.06
N ILE A 198 -16.26 -5.00 -17.75
CA ILE A 198 -14.87 -4.81 -18.23
C ILE A 198 -14.00 -6.03 -17.90
N LEU A 199 -14.23 -6.69 -16.76
CA LEU A 199 -13.48 -7.88 -16.36
C LEU A 199 -13.93 -9.17 -17.05
N ARG A 200 -15.12 -9.19 -17.64
CA ARG A 200 -15.66 -10.33 -18.39
C ARG A 200 -15.27 -10.31 -19.87
N ASP A 201 -15.16 -9.10 -20.44
CA ASP A 201 -14.74 -8.85 -21.82
C ASP A 201 -13.24 -9.16 -22.03
#